data_AF-Q9BEP1-F1
#
_entry.id   AF-Q9BEP1-F1
#
_cell.length_a   1.000
_cell.length_b   1.000
_cell.length_c   1.000
_cell.angle_alpha   90.00
_cell.angle_beta   90.00
_cell.angle_gamma   90.00
#
_symmetry.space_group_name_H-M   'P 1'
#
loop_
_entity.id
_entity.type
_entity.pdbx_description
1 polymer ?
#
loop_
_entity_poly.entity_id
_entity_poly.type
_entity_poly.pdbx_seq_one_letter_code
_entity_poly.pdbx_strand_id
1 'polypeptide(L)'
;SCQNILLSNAPLGPQFPFTGVDDRESWPSIFYNRTCQCSGNFTGFDCGNCKFGFWGPNCTDRRLLVRRNIFDLSAPEKDKFFAYLTLAKHTISSDYVIPIGTYGQMKNGSTPMFSDINIYDLFVWIHYYVSMDALLGGSEIW
;
A
#
# COMPACT_ATOMS: atom_id res chain seq x y z
N SER A 1 17.77 1.98 -7.93
CA SER A 1 18.85 1.94 -6.91
C SER A 1 18.24 2.16 -5.53
N CYS A 2 18.91 1.73 -4.45
CA CYS A 2 18.44 1.97 -3.08
C CYS A 2 18.87 3.38 -2.61
N GLN A 3 17.92 4.23 -2.23
CA GLN A 3 18.15 5.63 -1.87
C GLN A 3 17.43 6.01 -0.58
N ASN A 4 17.85 7.11 0.05
CA ASN A 4 17.15 7.65 1.21
C ASN A 4 15.74 8.11 0.83
N ILE A 5 14.80 7.97 1.77
CA ILE A 5 13.45 8.50 1.60
C ILE A 5 13.46 10.03 1.53
N LEU A 6 12.48 10.58 0.82
CA LEU A 6 12.21 12.02 0.78
C LEU A 6 10.92 12.29 1.53
N LEU A 7 11.01 13.02 2.63
CA LEU A 7 9.87 13.40 3.46
C LEU A 7 9.31 14.75 3.04
N SER A 8 8.01 14.94 3.24
CA SER A 8 7.37 16.23 3.03
C SER A 8 7.83 17.24 4.08
N ASN A 9 8.18 18.45 3.63
CA ASN A 9 8.48 19.60 4.50
C ASN A 9 7.25 20.53 4.67
N ALA A 10 6.07 20.10 4.23
CA ALA A 10 4.85 20.89 4.39
C ALA A 10 4.49 21.02 5.88
N PRO A 11 3.98 22.19 6.33
CA PRO A 11 3.58 22.37 7.71
C PRO A 11 2.41 21.45 8.08
N LEU A 12 2.42 20.93 9.31
CA LEU A 12 1.32 20.14 9.85
C LEU A 12 0.12 21.04 10.14
N GLY A 13 -1.08 20.51 9.91
CA GLY A 13 -2.32 21.19 10.27
C GLY A 13 -2.51 21.23 11.78
N PRO A 14 -3.10 22.29 12.36
CA PRO A 14 -3.31 22.41 13.81
C PRO A 14 -4.33 21.41 14.36
N GLN A 15 -5.01 20.64 13.51
CA GLN A 15 -6.04 19.66 13.90
C GLN A 15 -5.46 18.43 14.59
N PHE A 16 -4.16 18.15 14.41
CA PHE A 16 -3.47 17.04 15.07
C PHE A 16 -2.38 17.60 16.01
N PRO A 17 -2.70 17.83 17.29
CA PRO A 17 -1.80 18.49 18.24
C PRO A 17 -0.79 17.52 18.88
N PHE A 18 -0.61 16.32 18.34
CA PHE A 18 0.29 15.31 18.87
C PHE A 18 1.53 15.15 17.99
N THR A 19 2.62 14.62 18.57
CA THR A 19 3.86 14.34 17.84
C THR A 19 4.52 13.10 18.43
N GLY A 20 4.98 12.21 17.56
CA GLY A 20 5.63 10.96 17.93
C GLY A 20 4.69 9.95 18.58
N VAL A 21 3.38 10.05 18.33
CA VAL A 21 2.37 9.14 18.89
C VAL A 21 1.81 8.18 17.85
N ASP A 22 2.05 8.44 16.57
CA ASP A 22 1.46 7.67 15.47
C ASP A 22 2.52 7.23 14.45
N ASP A 23 2.53 5.94 14.13
CA ASP A 23 3.48 5.33 13.18
C ASP A 23 3.38 5.92 11.75
N ARG A 24 2.27 6.62 11.46
CA ARG A 24 1.99 7.27 10.16
C ARG A 24 2.60 8.66 10.05
N GLU A 25 3.09 9.23 11.15
CA GLU A 25 3.80 10.51 11.12
C GLU A 25 5.05 10.41 10.25
N SER A 26 5.22 11.38 9.35
CA SER A 26 6.35 11.39 8.41
C SER A 26 6.52 10.07 7.64
N TRP A 27 5.42 9.43 7.26
CA TRP A 27 5.45 8.15 6.55
C TRP A 27 6.44 8.15 5.36
N PRO A 28 7.30 7.12 5.20
CA PRO A 28 7.36 5.86 5.95
C PRO A 28 8.47 5.81 7.03
N SER A 29 8.94 6.94 7.56
CA SER A 29 10.22 7.03 8.29
C SER A 29 10.34 6.18 9.54
N ILE A 30 9.21 5.83 10.18
CA ILE A 30 9.18 4.96 11.36
C ILE A 30 9.66 3.54 11.02
N PHE A 31 9.34 3.06 9.82
CA PHE A 31 9.68 1.69 9.39
C PHE A 31 10.95 1.65 8.55
N TYR A 32 11.12 2.57 7.60
CA TYR A 32 12.21 2.56 6.64
C TYR A 32 12.76 3.95 6.40
N ASN A 33 14.08 4.08 6.34
CA ASN A 33 14.76 5.33 5.95
C ASN A 33 15.31 5.28 4.52
N ARG A 34 15.20 4.14 3.83
CA ARG A 34 15.65 3.94 2.45
C ARG A 34 14.66 3.09 1.67
N THR A 35 14.46 3.41 0.40
CA THR A 35 13.58 2.69 -0.52
C THR A 35 14.21 2.56 -1.91
N CYS A 36 13.64 1.69 -2.75
CA CYS A 36 13.99 1.60 -4.16
C CYS A 36 13.52 2.85 -4.91
N GLN A 37 14.46 3.51 -5.61
CA GLN A 37 14.17 4.51 -6.63
C GLN A 37 14.40 3.88 -8.01
N CYS A 38 13.33 3.79 -8.80
CA CYS A 38 13.35 3.18 -10.12
C CYS A 38 13.65 4.21 -11.22
N SER A 39 14.35 3.77 -12.26
CA SER A 39 14.74 4.60 -13.40
C SER A 39 13.77 4.46 -14.56
N GLY A 40 13.63 5.50 -15.39
CA GLY A 40 12.82 5.45 -16.61
C GLY A 40 11.35 5.08 -16.34
N ASN A 41 10.86 4.03 -17.02
CA ASN A 41 9.48 3.54 -16.91
C ASN A 41 9.30 2.36 -15.96
N PHE A 42 10.34 1.99 -15.21
CA PHE A 42 10.26 0.94 -14.20
C PHE A 42 9.64 1.46 -12.89
N THR A 43 9.00 0.58 -12.12
CA THR A 43 8.32 0.84 -10.85
C THR A 43 8.23 -0.45 -10.01
N GLY A 44 7.58 -0.39 -8.84
CA GLY A 44 7.42 -1.51 -7.92
C GLY A 44 8.39 -1.44 -6.75
N PHE A 45 8.19 -2.31 -5.76
CA PHE A 45 9.00 -2.32 -4.53
C PHE A 45 10.47 -2.68 -4.81
N ASP A 46 10.74 -3.41 -5.89
CA ASP A 46 12.07 -3.87 -6.34
C ASP A 46 12.48 -3.33 -7.72
N CYS A 47 11.67 -2.44 -8.32
CA CYS A 47 11.81 -1.96 -9.69
C CYS A 47 11.61 -3.01 -10.81
N GLY A 48 11.01 -4.16 -10.51
CA GLY A 48 10.73 -5.22 -11.50
C GLY A 48 9.47 -5.01 -12.34
N ASN A 49 8.64 -4.02 -12.01
CA ASN A 49 7.37 -3.75 -12.68
C ASN A 49 7.46 -2.52 -13.60
N CYS A 50 6.44 -2.33 -14.45
CA CYS A 50 6.32 -1.17 -15.32
C CYS A 50 5.31 -0.14 -14.77
N LYS A 51 5.60 1.15 -14.96
CA LYS A 51 4.68 2.25 -14.64
C LYS A 51 3.35 2.05 -15.34
N PHE A 52 2.27 2.56 -14.73
CA PHE A 52 0.94 2.50 -15.32
C PHE A 52 0.94 3.02 -16.77
N GLY A 53 0.39 2.22 -17.68
CA GLY A 53 0.39 2.51 -19.12
C GLY A 53 1.59 1.98 -19.90
N PHE A 54 2.61 1.44 -19.23
CA PHE A 54 3.78 0.80 -19.84
C PHE A 54 3.85 -0.69 -19.55
N TRP A 55 4.31 -1.47 -20.52
CA TRP A 55 4.34 -2.93 -20.51
C TRP A 55 5.58 -3.46 -21.25
N GLY A 56 5.74 -4.78 -21.23
CA GLY A 56 6.87 -5.48 -21.84
C GLY A 56 8.07 -5.57 -20.90
N PRO A 57 9.06 -6.43 -21.21
CA PRO A 57 10.22 -6.68 -20.35
C PRO A 57 11.08 -5.43 -20.12
N ASN A 58 11.00 -4.45 -21.03
CA ASN A 58 11.75 -3.19 -20.96
C ASN A 58 10.88 -1.96 -20.63
N CYS A 59 9.59 -2.16 -20.32
CA CYS A 59 8.64 -1.07 -20.03
C CYS A 59 8.56 0.02 -21.14
N THR A 60 8.72 -0.39 -22.39
CA THR A 60 8.66 0.47 -23.58
C THR A 60 7.30 0.43 -24.26
N ASP A 61 6.56 -0.66 -24.09
CA ASP A 61 5.33 -0.89 -24.82
C ASP A 61 4.19 -0.10 -24.17
N ARG A 62 3.50 0.73 -24.95
CA ARG A 62 2.37 1.52 -24.43
C ARG A 62 1.09 0.72 -24.51
N ARG A 63 0.35 0.69 -23.40
CA ARG A 63 -0.98 0.07 -23.32
C ARG A 63 -1.99 1.03 -22.72
N LEU A 64 -3.05 1.31 -23.46
CA LEU A 64 -4.18 2.08 -22.97
C LEU A 64 -5.22 1.13 -22.36
N LEU A 65 -5.64 1.41 -21.12
CA LEU A 65 -6.75 0.73 -20.45
C LEU A 65 -7.87 1.74 -20.22
N VAL A 66 -9.09 1.39 -20.63
CA VAL A 66 -10.27 2.26 -20.49
C VAL A 66 -11.14 1.75 -19.34
N ARG A 67 -11.34 2.59 -18.32
CA ARG A 67 -12.31 2.31 -17.24
C ARG A 67 -13.70 2.71 -17.75
N ARG A 68 -14.55 1.71 -18.03
CA ARG A 68 -15.92 1.91 -18.51
C ARG A 68 -16.90 1.95 -17.34
N ASN A 69 -18.07 2.53 -17.56
CA ASN A 69 -19.17 2.43 -16.61
C ASN A 69 -19.60 0.96 -16.47
N ILE A 70 -19.79 0.50 -15.23
CA ILE A 70 -20.18 -0.88 -14.92
C ILE A 70 -21.54 -1.25 -15.55
N PHE A 71 -22.45 -0.28 -15.70
CA PHE A 71 -23.76 -0.51 -16.30
C PHE A 71 -23.70 -0.78 -17.80
N ASP A 72 -22.70 -0.22 -18.48
CA ASP A 72 -22.48 -0.34 -19.93
C ASP A 72 -21.77 -1.65 -20.33
N LEU A 73 -21.37 -2.47 -19.36
CA LEU A 73 -20.76 -3.78 -19.61
C LEU A 73 -21.80 -4.81 -20.03
N SER A 74 -21.43 -5.68 -20.97
CA SER A 74 -22.19 -6.88 -21.31
C SER A 74 -22.25 -7.87 -20.14
N ALA A 75 -23.21 -8.80 -20.16
CA ALA A 75 -23.32 -9.81 -19.09
C ALA A 75 -22.02 -10.61 -18.88
N PRO A 76 -21.34 -11.14 -19.92
CA PRO A 76 -20.07 -11.85 -19.72
C PRO A 76 -18.94 -10.97 -19.16
N GLU A 77 -18.91 -9.67 -19.50
CA GLU A 77 -17.93 -8.73 -18.93
C GLU A 77 -18.18 -8.50 -17.44
N LYS A 78 -19.45 -8.37 -17.02
CA LYS A 78 -19.83 -8.25 -15.61
C LYS A 78 -19.47 -9.51 -14.84
N ASP A 79 -19.79 -10.69 -15.36
CA ASP A 79 -19.47 -11.98 -14.73
C ASP A 79 -17.96 -12.13 -14.56
N LYS A 80 -17.17 -11.78 -15.59
CA LYS A 80 -15.71 -11.77 -15.52
C LYS A 80 -15.19 -10.80 -14.45
N PHE A 81 -15.77 -9.60 -14.36
CA PHE A 81 -15.40 -8.62 -13.34
C PHE A 81 -15.66 -9.16 -11.92
N PHE A 82 -16.85 -9.71 -11.67
CA PHE A 82 -17.17 -10.31 -10.38
C PHE A 82 -16.27 -11.51 -10.06
N ALA A 83 -15.99 -12.37 -11.04
CA ALA A 83 -15.09 -13.51 -10.85
C ALA A 83 -13.68 -13.06 -10.42
N TYR A 84 -13.14 -11.97 -10.98
CA TYR A 84 -11.83 -11.45 -10.56
C TYR A 84 -11.85 -10.77 -9.19
N LEU A 85 -12.95 -10.11 -8.78
CA LEU A 85 -13.09 -9.60 -7.42
C LEU A 85 -13.10 -10.74 -6.40
N THR A 86 -13.87 -11.81 -6.69
CA THR A 86 -13.89 -13.02 -5.87
C THR A 86 -12.51 -13.67 -5.82
N LEU A 87 -11.83 -13.81 -6.97
CA LEU A 87 -10.47 -14.33 -7.01
C LEU A 87 -9.53 -13.49 -6.13
N ALA A 88 -9.57 -12.16 -6.23
CA ALA A 88 -8.74 -11.27 -5.41
C ALA A 88 -9.01 -11.43 -3.91
N LYS A 89 -10.27 -11.67 -3.51
CA LYS A 89 -10.64 -11.94 -2.10
C LYS A 89 -10.13 -13.28 -1.59
N HIS A 90 -9.89 -14.25 -2.47
CA HIS A 90 -9.40 -15.58 -2.11
C HIS A 90 -7.93 -15.84 -2.46
N THR A 91 -7.21 -14.85 -3.00
CA THR A 91 -5.80 -14.97 -3.36
C THR A 91 -4.95 -14.20 -2.36
N ILE A 92 -4.07 -14.91 -1.64
CA ILE A 92 -3.07 -14.29 -0.76
C ILE A 92 -2.11 -13.45 -1.61
N SER A 93 -1.82 -12.24 -1.13
CA SER A 93 -0.85 -11.32 -1.72
C SER A 93 0.55 -11.92 -1.65
N SER A 94 1.24 -12.00 -2.79
CA SER A 94 2.64 -12.45 -2.84
C SER A 94 3.64 -11.37 -2.43
N ASP A 95 3.23 -10.10 -2.54
CA ASP A 95 4.15 -8.97 -2.49
C ASP A 95 4.04 -8.18 -1.17
N TYR A 96 2.90 -8.31 -0.48
CA TYR A 96 2.57 -7.51 0.70
C TYR A 96 1.98 -8.35 1.81
N VAL A 97 2.43 -8.04 3.02
CA VAL A 97 1.87 -8.46 4.30
C VAL A 97 1.44 -7.21 5.07
N ILE A 98 0.57 -7.36 6.07
CA ILE A 98 0.12 -6.23 6.90
C ILE A 98 0.70 -6.31 8.31
N PRO A 99 1.05 -5.17 8.93
CA PRO A 99 1.39 -5.14 10.34
C PRO A 99 0.13 -5.42 11.19
N ILE A 100 0.30 -6.25 12.21
CA ILE A 100 -0.75 -6.57 13.20
C ILE A 100 -0.47 -5.96 14.59
N GLY A 101 0.49 -5.04 14.65
CA GLY A 101 0.89 -4.31 15.86
C GLY A 101 1.53 -2.96 15.49
N THR A 102 1.62 -2.05 16.45
CA THR A 102 2.37 -0.79 16.30
C THR A 102 3.88 -1.06 16.28
N TYR A 103 4.65 -0.13 15.76
CA TYR A 103 6.11 -0.20 15.77
C TYR A 103 6.69 -0.39 17.19
N GLY A 104 6.06 0.23 18.19
CA GLY A 104 6.39 0.05 19.60
C GLY A 104 6.16 -1.40 20.08
N GLN A 105 5.02 -2.01 19.74
CA GLN A 105 4.74 -3.42 20.06
C GLN A 105 5.71 -4.37 19.34
N MET A 106 6.18 -4.00 18.15
CA MET A 106 7.23 -4.73 17.42
C MET A 106 8.63 -4.59 18.02
N LYS A 107 8.77 -4.03 19.24
CA LYS A 107 10.06 -3.73 19.89
C LYS A 107 11.00 -2.96 18.95
N ASN A 108 10.48 -1.89 18.36
CA ASN A 108 11.20 -1.06 17.39
C ASN A 108 11.75 -1.88 16.21
N GLY A 109 10.94 -2.80 15.70
CA GLY A 109 11.27 -3.68 14.57
C GLY A 109 12.07 -4.94 14.91
N SER A 110 12.49 -5.13 16.17
CA SER A 110 13.23 -6.35 16.59
C SER A 110 12.35 -7.60 16.68
N THR A 111 11.03 -7.42 16.75
CA THR A 111 10.04 -8.50 16.79
C THR A 111 8.98 -8.21 15.73
N PRO A 112 9.19 -8.65 14.47
CA PRO A 112 8.26 -8.36 13.38
C PRO A 112 6.90 -8.99 13.66
N MET A 113 5.85 -8.20 13.55
CA MET A 113 4.46 -8.64 13.73
C MET A 113 3.69 -8.38 12.45
N PHE A 114 3.70 -9.33 11.53
CA PHE A 114 3.01 -9.25 10.26
C PHE A 114 2.14 -10.47 10.01
N SER A 115 1.08 -10.29 9.22
CA SER A 115 0.20 -11.37 8.78
C SER A 115 -0.02 -11.30 7.27
N ASP A 116 -0.18 -12.49 6.68
CA ASP A 116 -0.60 -12.63 5.29
C ASP A 116 -1.99 -12.03 5.10
N ILE A 117 -2.23 -11.48 3.91
CA ILE A 117 -3.51 -10.88 3.56
C ILE A 117 -3.85 -11.19 2.11
N ASN A 118 -5.13 -11.31 1.79
CA ASN A 118 -5.55 -11.43 0.39
C ASN A 118 -5.54 -10.07 -0.33
N ILE A 119 -5.53 -10.10 -1.66
CA ILE A 119 -5.40 -8.90 -2.50
C ILE A 119 -6.53 -7.90 -2.23
N TYR A 120 -7.76 -8.37 -2.06
CA TYR A 120 -8.89 -7.47 -1.81
C TYR A 120 -8.85 -6.86 -0.41
N ASP A 121 -8.52 -7.67 0.60
CA ASP A 121 -8.41 -7.18 1.98
C ASP A 121 -7.22 -6.27 2.18
N LEU A 122 -6.14 -6.42 1.42
CA LEU A 122 -5.05 -5.43 1.41
C LEU A 122 -5.55 -4.04 1.00
N PHE A 123 -6.38 -3.97 -0.06
CA PHE A 123 -7.00 -2.72 -0.49
C PHE A 123 -7.88 -2.11 0.61
N VAL A 124 -8.67 -2.94 1.30
CA VAL A 124 -9.50 -2.50 2.44
C VAL A 124 -8.64 -2.07 3.63
N TRP A 125 -7.59 -2.83 3.95
CA TRP A 125 -6.72 -2.59 5.09
C TRP A 125 -5.95 -1.28 4.93
N ILE A 126 -5.46 -0.95 3.74
CA ILE A 126 -4.82 0.36 3.48
C ILE A 126 -5.77 1.49 3.81
N HIS A 127 -7.04 1.40 3.37
CA HIS A 127 -8.05 2.40 3.69
C HIS A 127 -8.30 2.50 5.20
N TYR A 128 -8.43 1.36 5.88
CA TYR A 128 -8.55 1.33 7.34
C TYR A 128 -7.35 1.99 8.02
N TYR A 129 -6.13 1.63 7.64
CA TYR A 129 -4.89 2.10 8.26
C TYR A 129 -4.70 3.61 8.10
N VAL A 130 -5.05 4.20 6.95
CA VAL A 130 -4.97 5.67 6.78
C VAL A 130 -6.10 6.43 7.47
N SER A 131 -7.19 5.75 7.83
CA SER A 131 -8.40 6.40 8.38
C SER A 131 -8.63 6.13 9.86
N MET A 132 -7.89 5.21 10.48
CA MET A 132 -8.03 4.88 11.90
C MET A 132 -7.52 6.01 12.81
N ASP A 133 -8.05 6.08 14.03
CA ASP A 133 -7.61 7.05 15.04
C ASP A 133 -6.17 6.80 15.49
N ALA A 134 -5.50 7.87 15.93
CA ALA A 134 -4.18 7.75 16.57
C ALA A 134 -4.34 7.13 17.98
N LEU A 135 -3.55 6.12 18.27
CA LEU A 135 -3.61 5.38 19.53
C LEU A 135 -2.72 6.06 20.60
N LEU A 136 -3.32 6.88 21.47
CA LEU A 136 -2.59 7.69 22.46
C LEU A 136 -2.17 6.93 23.74
N GLY A 137 -2.32 5.60 23.77
CA GLY A 137 -1.95 4.73 24.90
C GLY A 137 -3.16 4.05 25.56
N GLY A 138 -2.94 2.85 26.13
CA GLY A 138 -3.98 2.04 26.80
C GLY A 138 -4.93 1.29 25.86
N SER A 139 -4.77 1.46 24.55
CA SER A 139 -5.54 0.79 23.50
C SER A 139 -4.74 -0.37 22.91
N GLU A 140 -5.30 -1.57 22.96
CA GLU A 140 -4.81 -2.71 22.17
C GLU A 140 -5.29 -2.57 20.72
N ILE A 141 -4.46 -3.01 19.78
CA ILE A 141 -4.84 -3.13 18.37
C ILE A 141 -5.27 -4.57 18.19
N TRP A 142 -6.54 -4.77 17.86
CA TRP A 142 -7.18 -6.06 17.57
C TRP A 142 -7.40 -6.96 18.80
#